data_AF-A0A7V6B6L8-F1
#
_entry.id   AF-A0A7V6B6L8-F1
#
_cell.length_a   1.000
_cell.length_b   1.000
_cell.length_c   1.000
_cell.angle_alpha   90.00
_cell.angle_beta   90.00
_cell.angle_gamma   90.00
#
_symmetry.space_group_name_H-M   'P 1'
#
loop_
_entity.id
_entity.type
_entity.pdbx_description
1 polymer ?
#
loop_
_entity_poly.entity_id
_entity_poly.type
_entity_poly.pdbx_seq_one_letter_code
_entity_poly.pdbx_strand_id
1 'polypeptide(L)'
;MMEEALNKILRVYKDNKTLVLSTFGDSLWSSRIYFASRGLDIYAMIEKSRNYENILKNKKVSFVIDKGVPDLFVQGEGEVEILGKPEEREDERALLFQKNMELIPFVKKNRDVLVIRSRPQKIFLSDFRSLFKPREEVTVTEEILKKALDLDKGEPAWKIYLKATRPFAFTATLVSVLAGAMLAQNIDFFLLFLTLLGILFLHAGVNALNDLMDFRYGADDWLVLGASRVLQDKLMTEKQLFVLSFVLIVLGSLIGFVLVGLKGIEVLFIGAAGVFLGVFYQVKPLGLKYRALGDFAVFMAFGPLLVLGSYYVQTGMVSWVPVFVAIPLGLLVIGILHGNNMRDLTEDIQCGYRTVASYLGLKG
;
A
#
# COMPACT_ATOMS: atom_id res chain seq x y z
N MET A 1 -9.16 12.95 -32.54
CA MET A 1 -9.93 13.88 -31.68
C MET A 1 -10.61 13.16 -30.52
N MET A 2 -11.60 12.28 -30.74
CA MET A 2 -12.31 11.60 -29.63
C MET A 2 -11.39 10.81 -28.68
N GLU A 3 -10.46 10.01 -29.21
CA GLU A 3 -9.53 9.23 -28.38
C GLU A 3 -8.56 10.11 -27.57
N GLU A 4 -8.14 11.24 -28.14
CA GLU A 4 -7.30 12.20 -27.45
C GLU A 4 -8.06 12.87 -26.29
N ALA A 5 -9.33 13.23 -26.51
CA ALA A 5 -10.22 13.75 -25.47
C ALA A 5 -10.42 12.72 -24.35
N LEU A 6 -10.68 11.45 -24.68
CA LEU A 6 -10.82 10.37 -23.69
C LEU A 6 -9.54 10.17 -22.88
N ASN A 7 -8.37 10.14 -23.52
CA ASN A 7 -7.09 10.05 -22.81
C ASN A 7 -6.87 11.23 -21.84
N LYS A 8 -7.25 12.45 -22.25
CA LYS A 8 -7.20 13.63 -21.38
C LYS A 8 -8.16 13.51 -20.18
N ILE A 9 -9.40 13.05 -20.42
CA ILE A 9 -10.40 12.83 -19.36
C ILE A 9 -9.89 11.78 -18.36
N LEU A 10 -9.44 10.62 -18.83
CA LEU A 10 -8.92 9.55 -17.98
C LEU A 10 -7.68 10.00 -17.20
N ARG A 11 -6.82 10.83 -17.80
CA ARG A 11 -5.70 11.44 -17.09
C ARG A 11 -6.15 12.36 -15.96
N VAL A 12 -7.16 13.22 -16.19
CA VAL A 12 -7.75 14.05 -15.13
C VAL A 12 -8.34 13.18 -14.02
N TYR A 13 -9.02 12.08 -14.37
CA TYR A 13 -9.56 11.15 -13.39
C TYR A 13 -8.45 10.51 -12.55
N LYS A 14 -7.35 10.10 -13.20
CA LYS A 14 -6.20 9.48 -12.54
C LYS A 14 -5.44 10.43 -11.62
N ASP A 15 -5.21 11.66 -12.07
CA ASP A 15 -4.38 12.65 -11.38
C ASP A 15 -5.10 13.32 -10.19
N ASN A 16 -6.42 13.17 -10.06
CA ASN A 16 -7.23 13.80 -9.01
C ASN A 16 -7.85 12.76 -8.06
N LYS A 17 -7.70 12.99 -6.75
CA LYS A 17 -8.30 12.16 -5.69
C LYS A 17 -9.76 12.48 -5.38
N THR A 18 -10.15 13.74 -5.59
CA THR A 18 -11.48 14.25 -5.21
C THR A 18 -12.22 14.86 -6.39
N LEU A 19 -13.54 14.87 -6.29
CA LEU A 19 -14.44 15.58 -7.18
C LEU A 19 -15.43 16.39 -6.35
N VAL A 20 -15.98 17.45 -6.93
CA VAL A 20 -17.14 18.14 -6.39
C VAL A 20 -18.37 17.51 -7.01
N LEU A 21 -19.20 16.84 -6.21
CA LEU A 21 -20.47 16.27 -6.62
C LEU A 21 -21.58 17.25 -6.27
N SER A 22 -22.42 17.58 -7.23
CA SER A 22 -23.61 18.41 -7.04
C SER A 22 -24.86 17.59 -7.30
N THR A 23 -25.77 17.59 -6.33
CA THR A 23 -27.02 16.84 -6.32
C THR A 23 -28.22 17.79 -6.32
N PHE A 24 -29.31 17.37 -6.97
CA PHE A 24 -30.48 18.22 -7.20
C PHE A 24 -31.74 17.60 -6.59
N GLY A 25 -32.06 17.90 -5.34
CA GLY A 25 -33.31 17.48 -4.69
C GLY A 25 -34.26 18.66 -4.47
N ASP A 26 -34.75 18.84 -3.24
CA ASP A 26 -35.52 20.05 -2.86
C ASP A 26 -34.69 21.33 -2.98
N SER A 27 -33.37 21.18 -2.90
CA SER A 27 -32.39 22.25 -2.98
C SER A 27 -31.09 21.71 -3.59
N LEU A 28 -30.40 22.56 -4.34
CA LEU A 28 -29.05 22.27 -4.82
C LEU A 28 -28.11 22.07 -3.62
N TRP A 29 -27.33 21.00 -3.65
CA TRP A 29 -26.28 20.76 -2.67
C TRP A 29 -25.02 20.25 -3.37
N SER A 30 -23.87 20.79 -2.99
CA SER A 30 -22.57 20.40 -3.56
C SER A 30 -21.59 20.07 -2.44
N SER A 31 -20.82 19.01 -2.62
CA SER A 31 -19.80 18.59 -1.67
C SER A 31 -18.59 18.00 -2.39
N ARG A 32 -17.40 18.20 -1.82
CA ARG A 32 -16.17 17.55 -2.27
C ARG A 32 -16.08 16.15 -1.66
N ILE A 33 -15.93 15.13 -2.50
CA ILE A 33 -15.84 13.73 -2.09
C ILE A 33 -14.66 13.04 -2.77
N TYR A 34 -14.11 12.01 -2.13
CA TYR A 34 -13.14 11.12 -2.78
C TYR A 34 -13.84 10.25 -3.83
N PHE A 35 -13.15 10.00 -4.93
CA PHE A 35 -13.68 9.17 -6.01
C PHE A 35 -12.60 8.28 -6.62
N ALA A 36 -13.03 7.21 -7.25
CA ALA A 36 -12.25 6.44 -8.20
C ALA A 36 -13.05 6.23 -9.49
N SER A 37 -12.39 5.69 -10.51
CA SER A 37 -13.01 5.55 -11.82
C SER A 37 -12.63 4.22 -12.46
N ARG A 38 -13.52 3.68 -13.29
CA ARG A 38 -13.26 2.56 -14.19
C ARG A 38 -13.82 2.93 -15.55
N GLY A 39 -12.94 3.25 -16.50
CA GLY A 39 -13.34 3.98 -17.70
C GLY A 39 -13.91 5.35 -17.33
N LEU A 40 -15.12 5.66 -17.83
CA LEU A 40 -15.82 6.91 -17.47
C LEU A 40 -16.74 6.77 -16.25
N ASP A 41 -17.02 5.55 -15.79
CA ASP A 41 -17.84 5.36 -14.60
C ASP A 41 -17.08 5.86 -13.38
N ILE A 42 -17.72 6.70 -12.58
CA ILE A 42 -17.18 7.29 -11.36
C ILE A 42 -17.78 6.57 -10.16
N TYR A 43 -16.93 6.12 -9.25
CA TYR A 43 -17.32 5.48 -8.00
C TYR A 43 -16.96 6.41 -6.84
N ALA A 44 -17.83 6.47 -5.83
CA ALA A 44 -17.57 7.22 -4.61
C ALA A 44 -18.25 6.54 -3.42
N MET A 45 -17.84 6.95 -2.22
CA MET A 45 -18.49 6.59 -0.96
C MET A 45 -19.19 7.82 -0.39
N ILE A 46 -20.47 7.67 -0.03
CA ILE A 46 -21.25 8.72 0.62
C ILE A 46 -21.89 8.20 1.89
N GLU A 47 -22.02 9.07 2.88
CA GLU A 47 -22.85 8.82 4.07
C GLU A 47 -24.31 9.13 3.76
N LYS A 48 -25.24 8.67 4.63
CA LYS A 48 -26.63 9.13 4.65
C LYS A 48 -26.74 10.60 5.05
N SER A 49 -26.42 11.45 4.08
CA SER A 49 -26.32 12.90 4.17
C SER A 49 -27.34 13.57 3.22
N ARG A 50 -27.31 14.90 3.12
CA ARG A 50 -28.14 15.64 2.16
C ARG A 50 -27.93 15.20 0.71
N ASN A 51 -26.72 14.78 0.33
CA ASN A 51 -26.49 14.18 -0.99
C ASN A 51 -27.28 12.90 -1.18
N TYR A 52 -27.28 12.01 -0.19
CA TYR A 52 -28.02 10.76 -0.24
C TYR A 52 -29.52 11.02 -0.38
N GLU A 53 -30.08 11.94 0.41
CA GLU A 53 -31.50 12.32 0.31
C GLU A 53 -31.84 12.91 -1.06
N ASN A 54 -31.00 13.79 -1.59
CA ASN A 54 -31.17 14.36 -2.92
C ASN A 54 -31.13 13.28 -4.01
N ILE A 55 -30.18 12.34 -3.94
CA ILE A 55 -30.02 11.24 -4.91
C ILE A 55 -31.24 10.32 -4.90
N LEU A 56 -31.84 10.04 -3.74
CA LEU A 56 -33.06 9.25 -3.65
C LEU A 56 -34.24 9.89 -4.39
N LYS A 57 -34.32 11.22 -4.39
CA LYS A 57 -35.38 11.97 -5.08
C LYS A 57 -35.09 12.15 -6.56
N ASN A 58 -33.83 12.39 -6.91
CA ASN A 58 -33.38 12.66 -8.26
C ASN A 58 -31.97 12.12 -8.47
N LYS A 59 -31.87 11.14 -9.37
CA LYS A 59 -30.60 10.49 -9.69
C LYS A 59 -29.65 11.35 -10.51
N LYS A 60 -30.12 12.47 -11.09
CA LYS A 60 -29.26 13.34 -11.89
C LYS A 60 -28.29 14.09 -11.01
N VAL A 61 -27.02 14.09 -11.42
CA VAL A 61 -25.94 14.81 -10.75
C VAL A 61 -25.09 15.56 -11.76
N SER A 62 -24.40 16.59 -11.28
CA SER A 62 -23.27 17.16 -11.99
C SER A 62 -22.01 17.03 -11.16
N PHE A 63 -20.86 16.97 -11.83
CA PHE A 63 -19.57 16.85 -11.15
C PHE A 63 -18.51 17.74 -11.78
N VAL A 64 -17.53 18.12 -10.96
CA VAL A 64 -16.33 18.84 -11.38
C VAL A 64 -15.11 18.14 -10.78
N ILE A 65 -14.11 17.85 -11.61
CA ILE A 65 -12.83 17.25 -11.21
C ILE A 65 -11.73 18.23 -11.61
N ASP A 66 -11.20 18.92 -10.61
CA ASP A 66 -10.19 19.96 -10.75
C ASP A 66 -9.20 19.98 -9.57
N LYS A 67 -8.14 20.78 -9.73
CA LYS A 67 -7.16 21.09 -8.68
C LYS A 67 -7.41 22.44 -8.00
N GLY A 68 -8.51 23.13 -8.31
CA GLY A 68 -8.77 24.50 -7.85
C GLY A 68 -7.82 25.57 -8.40
N VAL A 69 -7.02 25.26 -9.41
CA VAL A 69 -6.14 26.19 -10.13
C VAL A 69 -6.38 26.07 -11.64
N PRO A 70 -6.05 27.08 -12.46
CA PRO A 70 -6.14 26.97 -13.92
C PRO A 70 -5.26 25.82 -14.44
N ASP A 71 -5.90 24.72 -14.82
CA ASP A 71 -5.28 23.49 -15.35
C ASP A 71 -6.29 22.81 -16.30
N LEU A 72 -5.95 21.62 -16.79
CA LEU A 72 -6.88 20.70 -17.42
C LEU A 72 -7.88 20.18 -16.37
N PHE A 73 -9.17 20.39 -16.59
CA PHE A 73 -10.22 19.87 -15.71
C PHE A 73 -11.39 19.28 -16.48
N VAL A 74 -12.18 18.48 -15.77
CA VAL A 74 -13.36 17.81 -16.32
C VAL A 74 -14.60 18.23 -15.56
N GLN A 75 -15.66 18.52 -16.30
CA GLN A 75 -17.00 18.67 -15.77
C GLN A 75 -17.90 17.62 -16.42
N GLY A 76 -18.97 17.23 -15.77
CA GLY A 76 -19.92 16.33 -16.39
C GLY A 76 -21.27 16.32 -15.72
N GLU A 77 -22.20 15.71 -16.42
CA GLU A 77 -23.56 15.44 -15.99
C GLU A 77 -23.81 13.95 -16.17
N GLY A 78 -24.51 13.34 -15.23
CA GLY A 78 -24.77 11.91 -15.25
C GLY A 78 -25.87 11.49 -14.31
N GLU A 79 -26.08 10.18 -14.25
CA GLU A 79 -27.01 9.56 -13.32
C GLU A 79 -26.26 8.74 -12.28
N VAL A 80 -26.71 8.84 -11.03
CA VAL A 80 -26.17 8.10 -9.90
C VAL A 80 -27.06 6.93 -9.53
N GLU A 81 -26.40 5.81 -9.24
CA GLU A 81 -26.98 4.62 -8.64
C GLU A 81 -26.31 4.34 -7.30
N ILE A 82 -27.12 4.02 -6.29
CA ILE A 82 -26.64 3.54 -4.99
C ILE A 82 -26.45 2.04 -5.11
N LEU A 83 -25.21 1.58 -5.06
CA LEU A 83 -24.87 0.17 -5.24
C LEU A 83 -25.09 -0.64 -3.95
N GLY A 84 -24.92 -0.03 -2.78
CA GLY A 84 -25.08 -0.70 -1.49
C GLY A 84 -23.91 -0.46 -0.54
N LYS A 85 -23.73 -1.34 0.44
CA LYS A 85 -22.68 -1.22 1.44
C LYS A 85 -21.30 -1.67 0.91
N PRO A 86 -20.18 -1.08 1.38
CA PRO A 86 -18.83 -1.49 0.98
C PRO A 86 -18.52 -2.97 1.21
N GLU A 87 -19.11 -3.60 2.21
CA GLU A 87 -18.95 -5.03 2.53
C GLU A 87 -19.40 -5.93 1.36
N GLU A 88 -20.44 -5.51 0.63
CA GLU A 88 -21.09 -6.26 -0.45
C GLU A 88 -20.60 -5.85 -1.85
N ARG A 89 -19.69 -4.87 -1.93
CA ARG A 89 -19.21 -4.23 -3.16
C ARG A 89 -17.69 -4.24 -3.22
N GLU A 90 -17.15 -5.46 -3.22
CA GLU A 90 -15.71 -5.70 -3.09
C GLU A 90 -14.89 -5.05 -4.21
N ASP A 91 -15.34 -5.12 -5.46
CA ASP A 91 -14.57 -4.60 -6.59
C ASP A 91 -14.55 -3.07 -6.61
N GLU A 92 -15.69 -2.43 -6.33
CA GLU A 92 -15.80 -0.97 -6.24
C GLU A 92 -15.08 -0.42 -5.02
N ARG A 93 -15.16 -1.14 -3.90
CA ARG A 93 -14.41 -0.82 -2.68
C ARG A 93 -12.91 -0.89 -2.91
N ALA A 94 -12.42 -1.98 -3.52
CA ALA A 94 -11.01 -2.14 -3.84
C ALA A 94 -10.51 -0.99 -4.74
N LEU A 95 -11.29 -0.64 -5.77
CA LEU A 95 -10.99 0.49 -6.66
C LEU A 95 -10.89 1.83 -5.90
N LEU A 96 -11.85 2.08 -5.00
CA LEU A 96 -11.87 3.29 -4.18
C LEU A 96 -10.69 3.40 -3.22
N PHE A 97 -10.36 2.31 -2.53
CA PHE A 97 -9.28 2.27 -1.55
C PHE A 97 -7.90 2.26 -2.20
N GLN A 98 -7.75 1.63 -3.36
CA GLN A 98 -6.52 1.68 -4.15
C GLN A 98 -6.13 3.13 -4.47
N LYS A 99 -7.12 3.95 -4.83
CA LYS A 99 -6.90 5.35 -5.19
C LYS A 99 -6.84 6.28 -3.97
N ASN A 100 -7.68 6.02 -2.96
CA ASN A 100 -7.86 6.87 -1.80
C ASN A 100 -7.83 6.03 -0.52
N MET A 101 -6.63 5.70 -0.05
CA MET A 101 -6.43 4.93 1.18
C MET A 101 -6.95 5.66 2.44
N GLU A 102 -7.09 6.99 2.35
CA GLU A 102 -7.68 7.87 3.36
C GLU A 102 -9.18 7.59 3.61
N LEU A 103 -9.85 6.87 2.70
CA LEU A 103 -11.22 6.41 2.92
C LEU A 103 -11.32 5.29 3.97
N ILE A 104 -10.24 4.54 4.22
CA ILE A 104 -10.26 3.42 5.17
C ILE A 104 -10.54 3.89 6.60
N PRO A 105 -9.80 4.87 7.17
CA PRO A 105 -10.11 5.39 8.51
C PRO A 105 -11.52 5.99 8.60
N PHE A 106 -11.98 6.62 7.51
CA PHE A 106 -13.32 7.17 7.41
C PHE A 106 -14.40 6.07 7.55
N VAL A 107 -14.27 4.97 6.79
CA VAL A 107 -15.18 3.83 6.86
C VAL A 107 -15.04 3.05 8.17
N LYS A 108 -13.84 2.97 8.76
CA LYS A 108 -13.66 2.41 10.10
C LYS A 108 -14.48 3.18 11.15
N LYS A 109 -14.52 4.50 11.04
CA LYS A 109 -15.23 5.39 11.97
C LYS A 109 -16.73 5.49 11.68
N ASN A 110 -17.13 5.44 10.40
CA ASN A 110 -18.52 5.49 9.98
C ASN A 110 -18.91 4.25 9.18
N ARG A 111 -19.70 3.37 9.81
CA ARG A 111 -20.18 2.12 9.20
C ARG A 111 -21.42 2.29 8.33
N ASP A 112 -22.05 3.48 8.32
CA ASP A 112 -23.25 3.75 7.50
C ASP A 112 -22.90 4.52 6.22
N VAL A 113 -21.86 4.02 5.53
CA VAL A 113 -21.38 4.52 4.24
C VAL A 113 -21.92 3.63 3.13
N LEU A 114 -22.27 4.25 2.00
CA LEU A 114 -22.78 3.58 0.81
C LEU A 114 -21.87 3.87 -0.38
N VAL A 115 -21.65 2.84 -1.20
CA VAL A 115 -20.97 2.96 -2.48
C VAL A 115 -21.99 3.44 -3.52
N ILE A 116 -21.61 4.48 -4.25
CA ILE A 116 -22.38 5.00 -5.39
C ILE A 116 -21.57 4.86 -6.68
N ARG A 117 -22.29 4.72 -7.79
CA ARG A 117 -21.75 4.82 -9.14
C ARG A 117 -22.46 5.95 -9.87
N SER A 118 -21.70 6.92 -10.36
CA SER A 118 -22.14 7.94 -11.30
C SER A 118 -21.73 7.51 -12.71
N ARG A 119 -22.71 7.29 -13.58
CA ARG A 119 -22.50 7.03 -15.00
C ARG A 119 -22.69 8.35 -15.77
N PRO A 120 -21.63 8.97 -16.30
CA PRO A 120 -21.75 10.22 -17.03
C PRO A 120 -22.56 10.05 -18.32
N GLN A 121 -23.40 11.04 -18.64
CA GLN A 121 -24.13 11.16 -19.91
C GLN A 121 -23.48 12.21 -20.82
N LYS A 122 -22.94 13.27 -20.22
CA LYS A 122 -22.16 14.31 -20.89
C LYS A 122 -20.91 14.62 -20.09
N ILE A 123 -19.78 14.70 -20.78
CA ILE A 123 -18.51 15.12 -20.19
C ILE A 123 -18.01 16.31 -20.99
N PHE A 124 -17.49 17.29 -20.28
CA PHE A 124 -16.90 18.47 -20.85
C PHE A 124 -15.47 18.62 -20.38
N LEU A 125 -14.57 18.79 -21.34
CA LEU A 125 -13.15 18.95 -21.11
C LEU A 125 -12.77 20.41 -21.32
N SER A 126 -12.05 20.99 -20.36
CA SER A 126 -11.55 22.35 -20.44
C SER A 126 -10.06 22.39 -20.14
N ASP A 127 -9.28 23.03 -21.00
CA ASP A 127 -7.82 23.13 -20.88
C ASP A 127 -7.40 24.60 -20.77
N PHE A 128 -7.03 25.00 -19.55
CA PHE A 128 -6.58 26.37 -19.26
C PHE A 128 -5.05 26.53 -19.28
N ARG A 129 -4.29 25.50 -19.71
CA ARG A 129 -2.82 25.54 -19.74
C ARG A 129 -2.25 26.28 -20.95
N SER A 130 -3.05 26.46 -22.01
CA SER A 130 -2.69 27.21 -23.21
C SER A 130 -3.64 28.39 -23.42
N LEU A 131 -3.40 29.20 -24.46
CA LEU A 131 -4.39 30.13 -25.00
C LEU A 131 -5.78 29.46 -25.09
N PHE A 132 -6.82 30.24 -24.80
CA PHE A 132 -8.20 29.78 -24.67
C PHE A 132 -8.62 28.82 -25.81
N LYS A 133 -9.02 27.61 -25.45
CA LYS A 133 -9.64 26.64 -26.36
C LYS A 133 -11.12 26.48 -25.98
N PRO A 134 -12.03 26.41 -26.97
CA PRO A 134 -13.42 26.07 -26.71
C PRO A 134 -13.55 24.75 -25.94
N ARG A 135 -14.51 24.68 -25.01
CA ARG A 135 -14.82 23.48 -24.23
C ARG A 135 -15.19 22.33 -25.16
N GLU A 136 -14.46 21.22 -25.09
CA GLU A 136 -14.79 20.02 -25.85
C GLU A 136 -15.92 19.27 -25.13
N GLU A 137 -17.04 19.02 -25.81
CA GLU A 137 -18.16 18.23 -25.30
C GLU A 137 -18.10 16.79 -25.85
N VAL A 138 -18.20 15.83 -24.94
CA VAL A 138 -18.27 14.40 -25.23
C VAL A 138 -19.61 13.89 -24.72
N THR A 139 -20.49 13.51 -25.66
CA THR A 139 -21.71 12.78 -25.33
C THR A 139 -21.35 11.32 -25.08
N VAL A 140 -21.71 10.76 -23.93
CA VAL A 140 -21.30 9.42 -23.51
C VAL A 140 -22.29 8.38 -24.03
N THR A 141 -21.87 7.64 -25.06
CA THR A 141 -22.59 6.47 -25.59
C THR A 141 -21.97 5.17 -25.05
N GLU A 142 -22.65 4.03 -25.21
CA GLU A 142 -22.09 2.72 -24.83
C GLU A 142 -20.79 2.39 -25.60
N GLU A 143 -20.66 2.85 -26.85
CA GLU A 143 -19.41 2.72 -27.62
C GLU A 143 -18.27 3.52 -26.98
N ILE A 144 -18.56 4.75 -26.52
CA ILE A 144 -17.58 5.60 -25.84
C ILE A 144 -17.20 5.02 -24.47
N LEU A 145 -18.17 4.47 -23.73
CA LEU A 145 -17.90 3.78 -22.46
C LEU A 145 -16.95 2.60 -22.66
N LYS A 146 -17.21 1.76 -23.67
CA LYS A 146 -16.33 0.64 -24.01
C LYS A 146 -14.94 1.12 -24.41
N LYS A 147 -14.86 2.13 -25.29
CA LYS A 147 -13.57 2.68 -25.73
C LYS A 147 -12.78 3.29 -24.57
N ALA A 148 -13.43 4.00 -23.66
CA ALA A 148 -12.78 4.55 -22.48
C ALA A 148 -12.30 3.47 -21.52
N LEU A 149 -13.06 2.37 -21.37
CA LEU A 149 -12.63 1.22 -20.57
C LEU A 149 -11.39 0.54 -21.17
N ASP A 150 -11.33 0.39 -22.50
CA ASP A 150 -10.16 -0.17 -23.20
C ASP A 150 -8.91 0.72 -23.06
N LEU A 151 -9.10 2.04 -22.93
CA LEU A 151 -8.03 3.01 -22.69
C LEU A 151 -7.60 3.09 -21.22
N ASP A 152 -8.47 2.72 -20.28
CA ASP A 152 -8.20 2.72 -18.84
C ASP A 152 -7.33 1.51 -18.45
N LYS A 153 -6.07 1.59 -18.87
CA LYS A 153 -5.03 0.66 -18.46
C LYS A 153 -4.71 1.00 -17.00
N GLY A 154 -5.22 0.18 -16.08
CA GLY A 154 -4.97 0.28 -14.64
C GLY A 154 -3.48 0.30 -14.29
N GLU A 155 -3.14 0.20 -13.00
CA GLU A 155 -1.72 0.29 -12.61
C GLU A 155 -0.87 -0.81 -13.27
N PRO A 156 0.28 -0.46 -13.87
CA PRO A 156 1.14 -1.44 -14.54
C PRO A 156 1.66 -2.46 -13.54
N ALA A 157 1.81 -3.71 -14.00
CA ALA A 157 2.19 -4.83 -13.14
C ALA A 157 3.41 -4.52 -12.26
N TRP A 158 4.49 -3.94 -12.81
CA TRP A 158 5.70 -3.65 -12.05
C TRP A 158 5.45 -2.77 -10.81
N LYS A 159 4.50 -1.83 -10.85
CA LYS A 159 4.13 -1.02 -9.67
C LYS A 159 3.36 -1.84 -8.63
N ILE A 160 2.53 -2.78 -9.07
CA ILE A 160 1.82 -3.70 -8.17
C ILE A 160 2.83 -4.59 -7.44
N TYR A 161 3.79 -5.16 -8.17
CA TYR A 161 4.87 -5.95 -7.58
C TYR A 161 5.74 -5.09 -6.64
N LEU A 162 6.04 -3.84 -7.01
CA LEU A 162 6.77 -2.92 -6.14
C LEU A 162 5.96 -2.56 -4.88
N LYS A 163 4.63 -2.40 -4.97
CA LYS A 163 3.75 -2.18 -3.82
C LYS A 163 3.84 -3.36 -2.85
N ALA A 164 3.84 -4.59 -3.36
CA ALA A 164 3.91 -5.83 -2.57
C ALA A 164 5.19 -5.96 -1.74
N THR A 165 6.31 -5.35 -2.15
CA THR A 165 7.58 -5.44 -1.42
C THR A 165 7.72 -4.42 -0.28
N ARG A 166 6.78 -3.47 -0.18
CA ARG A 166 6.72 -2.40 0.82
C ARG A 166 8.01 -1.57 0.92
N PRO A 167 8.41 -0.84 -0.14
CA PRO A 167 9.71 -0.15 -0.20
C PRO A 167 9.92 0.90 0.87
N PHE A 168 8.85 1.48 1.41
CA PHE A 168 8.93 2.44 2.51
C PHE A 168 9.62 1.86 3.77
N ALA A 169 9.56 0.53 3.97
CA ALA A 169 10.20 -0.17 5.08
C ALA A 169 11.71 -0.41 4.86
N PHE A 170 12.22 -0.25 3.63
CA PHE A 170 13.64 -0.51 3.33
C PHE A 170 14.59 0.49 3.98
N THR A 171 14.09 1.62 4.45
CA THR A 171 14.84 2.60 5.23
C THR A 171 15.48 1.96 6.46
N ALA A 172 14.76 1.10 7.19
CA ALA A 172 15.28 0.36 8.34
C ALA A 172 16.44 -0.57 7.94
N THR A 173 16.29 -1.31 6.83
CA THR A 173 17.36 -2.15 6.28
C THR A 173 18.59 -1.36 5.89
N LEU A 174 18.40 -0.28 5.12
CA LEU A 174 19.49 0.55 4.62
C LEU A 174 20.32 1.11 5.78
N VAL A 175 19.65 1.67 6.79
CA VAL A 175 20.32 2.26 7.96
C VAL A 175 21.14 1.20 8.71
N SER A 176 20.57 0.02 8.98
CA SER A 176 21.28 -1.02 9.72
C SER A 176 22.47 -1.61 8.96
N VAL A 177 22.32 -1.87 7.66
CA VAL A 177 23.41 -2.39 6.83
C VAL A 177 24.53 -1.36 6.68
N LEU A 178 24.18 -0.09 6.42
CA LEU A 178 25.17 0.99 6.32
C LEU A 178 25.90 1.22 7.64
N ALA A 179 25.19 1.21 8.77
CA ALA A 179 25.81 1.37 10.09
C ALA A 179 26.86 0.29 10.37
N GLY A 180 26.57 -0.97 10.04
CA GLY A 180 27.54 -2.06 10.18
C GLY A 180 28.75 -1.91 9.26
N ALA A 181 28.53 -1.52 8.01
CA ALA A 181 29.61 -1.36 7.04
C ALA A 181 30.54 -0.19 7.39
N MET A 182 29.99 0.92 7.90
CA MET A 182 30.75 2.11 8.29
C MET A 182 31.67 1.89 9.51
N LEU A 183 31.51 0.79 10.25
CA LEU A 183 32.42 0.40 11.32
C LEU A 183 33.69 -0.30 10.81
N ALA A 184 33.74 -0.66 9.52
CA ALA A 184 34.96 -1.17 8.90
C ALA A 184 35.96 -0.04 8.65
N GLN A 185 37.26 -0.34 8.74
CA GLN A 185 38.32 0.64 8.46
C GLN A 185 38.30 1.09 6.98
N ASN A 186 38.04 0.15 6.07
CA ASN A 186 37.89 0.40 4.65
C ASN A 186 36.62 -0.32 4.16
N ILE A 187 35.79 0.39 3.40
CA ILE A 187 34.55 -0.18 2.85
C ILE A 187 34.83 -0.76 1.47
N ASP A 188 34.58 -2.06 1.33
CA ASP A 188 34.49 -2.71 0.05
C ASP A 188 33.08 -2.51 -0.52
N PHE A 189 32.99 -1.67 -1.55
CA PHE A 189 31.72 -1.34 -2.20
C PHE A 189 31.07 -2.52 -2.92
N PHE A 190 31.84 -3.49 -3.40
CA PHE A 190 31.29 -4.67 -4.05
C PHE A 190 30.59 -5.55 -3.01
N LEU A 191 31.23 -5.78 -1.87
CA LEU A 191 30.64 -6.53 -0.75
C LEU A 191 29.45 -5.79 -0.12
N LEU A 192 29.52 -4.47 -0.01
CA LEU A 192 28.40 -3.65 0.46
C LEU A 192 27.20 -3.75 -0.49
N PHE A 193 27.44 -3.66 -1.80
CA PHE A 193 26.41 -3.81 -2.81
C PHE A 193 25.74 -5.19 -2.73
N LEU A 194 26.51 -6.27 -2.66
CA LEU A 194 25.96 -7.62 -2.50
C LEU A 194 25.16 -7.76 -1.19
N THR A 195 25.66 -7.22 -0.09
CA THR A 195 24.97 -7.26 1.21
C THR A 195 23.63 -6.53 1.11
N LEU A 196 23.60 -5.31 0.57
CA LEU A 196 22.38 -4.54 0.39
C LEU A 196 21.39 -5.26 -0.54
N LEU A 197 21.86 -5.77 -1.69
CA LEU A 197 21.02 -6.46 -2.65
C LEU A 197 20.39 -7.73 -2.04
N GLY A 198 21.20 -8.54 -1.35
CA GLY A 198 20.75 -9.76 -0.69
C GLY A 198 19.71 -9.48 0.40
N ILE A 199 19.99 -8.54 1.30
CA ILE A 199 19.07 -8.21 2.39
C ILE A 199 17.80 -7.53 1.87
N LEU A 200 17.87 -6.68 0.84
CA LEU A 200 16.68 -6.07 0.24
C LEU A 200 15.77 -7.13 -0.40
N PHE A 201 16.33 -8.14 -1.07
CA PHE A 201 15.53 -9.27 -1.55
C PHE A 201 14.90 -10.08 -0.41
N LEU A 202 15.66 -10.41 0.63
CA LEU A 202 15.12 -11.11 1.81
C LEU A 202 14.00 -10.30 2.47
N HIS A 203 14.20 -9.01 2.74
CA HIS A 203 13.21 -8.14 3.37
C HIS A 203 11.96 -8.00 2.48
N ALA A 204 12.12 -7.76 1.17
CA ALA A 204 11.02 -7.70 0.23
C ALA A 204 10.21 -9.00 0.20
N GLY A 205 10.89 -10.15 0.18
CA GLY A 205 10.26 -11.46 0.17
C GLY A 205 9.54 -11.80 1.49
N VAL A 206 10.12 -11.42 2.63
CA VAL A 206 9.50 -11.54 3.96
C VAL A 206 8.29 -10.63 4.11
N ASN A 207 8.33 -9.40 3.58
CA ASN A 207 7.17 -8.51 3.55
C ASN A 207 6.02 -9.09 2.71
N ALA A 208 6.31 -9.63 1.53
CA ALA A 208 5.32 -10.31 0.70
C ALA A 208 4.77 -11.57 1.39
N LEU A 209 5.62 -12.34 2.09
CA LEU A 209 5.18 -13.50 2.88
C LEU A 209 4.27 -13.08 4.03
N ASN A 210 4.60 -11.96 4.68
CA ASN A 210 3.84 -11.41 5.80
C ASN A 210 2.41 -11.11 5.38
N ASP A 211 2.25 -10.31 4.32
CA ASP A 211 0.94 -9.94 3.79
C ASP A 211 0.14 -11.17 3.32
N LEU A 212 0.79 -12.18 2.75
CA LEU A 212 0.13 -13.44 2.38
C LEU A 212 -0.40 -14.19 3.61
N MET A 213 0.40 -14.33 4.66
CA MET A 213 0.01 -15.07 5.86
C MET A 213 -1.03 -14.31 6.68
N ASP A 214 -0.93 -12.99 6.76
CA ASP A 214 -1.93 -12.15 7.41
C ASP A 214 -3.29 -12.24 6.73
N PHE A 215 -3.30 -12.20 5.40
CA PHE A 215 -4.52 -12.41 4.62
C PHE A 215 -5.12 -13.80 4.89
N ARG A 216 -4.30 -14.87 4.83
CA ARG A 216 -4.75 -16.25 5.05
C ARG A 216 -5.28 -16.51 6.45
N TYR A 217 -4.69 -15.86 7.46
CA TYR A 217 -5.11 -16.03 8.85
C TYR A 217 -6.19 -15.03 9.27
N GLY A 218 -6.67 -14.18 8.35
CA GLY A 218 -7.71 -13.19 8.62
C GLY A 218 -7.26 -12.03 9.49
N ALA A 219 -5.94 -11.84 9.67
CA ALA A 219 -5.38 -10.68 10.37
C ALA A 219 -5.63 -9.38 9.58
N ASP A 220 -5.45 -9.46 8.26
CA ASP A 220 -5.61 -8.32 7.37
C ASP A 220 -6.93 -8.40 6.61
N ASP A 221 -7.96 -7.72 7.12
CA ASP A 221 -9.22 -7.52 6.44
C ASP A 221 -9.15 -6.38 5.40
N TRP A 222 -10.30 -6.05 4.79
CA TRP A 222 -10.38 -4.98 3.79
C TRP A 222 -10.18 -3.57 4.37
N LEU A 223 -10.15 -3.40 5.69
CA LEU A 223 -9.89 -2.15 6.42
C LEU A 223 -8.45 -2.03 6.94
N VAL A 224 -7.56 -2.99 6.62
CA VAL A 224 -6.15 -2.89 7.02
C VAL A 224 -5.45 -1.64 6.46
N LEU A 225 -4.62 -0.99 7.28
CA LEU A 225 -3.79 0.16 6.89
C LEU A 225 -2.29 -0.18 6.77
N GLY A 226 -1.83 -1.22 7.48
CA GLY A 226 -0.42 -1.60 7.54
C GLY A 226 0.09 -2.43 6.37
N ALA A 227 -0.78 -3.17 5.68
CA ALA A 227 -0.43 -4.07 4.58
C ALA A 227 -0.12 -3.34 3.27
N SER A 228 0.51 -4.04 2.31
CA SER A 228 0.59 -3.56 0.91
C SER A 228 -0.78 -3.52 0.22
N ARG A 229 -1.77 -4.23 0.79
CA ARG A 229 -3.14 -4.37 0.29
C ARG A 229 -3.27 -5.05 -1.08
N VAL A 230 -2.22 -5.66 -1.62
CA VAL A 230 -2.29 -6.24 -2.98
C VAL A 230 -3.29 -7.40 -3.09
N LEU A 231 -3.57 -8.11 -1.99
CA LEU A 231 -4.61 -9.13 -1.92
C LEU A 231 -5.99 -8.53 -1.64
N GLN A 232 -6.08 -7.63 -0.66
CA GLN A 232 -7.32 -6.94 -0.26
C GLN A 232 -7.93 -6.10 -1.39
N ASP A 233 -7.07 -5.52 -2.24
CA ASP A 233 -7.45 -4.71 -3.39
C ASP A 233 -7.51 -5.54 -4.70
N LYS A 234 -7.43 -6.89 -4.64
CA LYS A 234 -7.46 -7.81 -5.80
C LYS A 234 -6.43 -7.52 -6.90
N LEU A 235 -5.30 -6.93 -6.55
CA LEU A 235 -4.22 -6.63 -7.51
C LEU A 235 -3.34 -7.85 -7.79
N MET A 236 -3.29 -8.80 -6.85
CA MET A 236 -2.57 -10.07 -6.98
C MET A 236 -3.41 -11.21 -6.42
N THR A 237 -3.22 -12.39 -6.97
CA THR A 237 -3.68 -13.65 -6.37
C THR A 237 -2.71 -14.09 -5.27
N GLU A 238 -3.18 -14.90 -4.31
CA GLU A 238 -2.32 -15.52 -3.31
C GLU A 238 -1.14 -16.28 -3.94
N LYS A 239 -1.38 -16.98 -5.06
CA LYS A 239 -0.34 -17.71 -5.78
C LYS A 239 0.75 -16.78 -6.31
N GLN A 240 0.38 -15.64 -6.90
CA GLN A 240 1.35 -14.66 -7.39
C GLN A 240 2.18 -14.07 -6.25
N LEU A 241 1.53 -13.73 -5.12
CA LEU A 241 2.24 -13.17 -3.96
C LEU A 241 3.17 -14.20 -3.31
N PHE A 242 2.72 -15.45 -3.21
CA PHE A 242 3.56 -16.56 -2.74
C PHE A 242 4.79 -16.76 -3.63
N VAL A 243 4.60 -16.82 -4.96
CA VAL A 243 5.72 -16.98 -5.91
C VAL A 243 6.69 -15.81 -5.80
N LEU A 244 6.19 -14.57 -5.74
CA LEU A 244 7.03 -13.38 -5.54
C LEU A 244 7.86 -13.50 -4.26
N SER A 245 7.20 -13.79 -3.14
CA SER A 245 7.85 -13.97 -1.84
C SER A 245 8.95 -15.04 -1.90
N PHE A 246 8.60 -16.22 -2.42
CA PHE A 246 9.52 -17.35 -2.52
C PHE A 246 10.74 -17.02 -3.38
N VAL A 247 10.52 -16.46 -4.57
CA VAL A 247 11.61 -16.08 -5.49
C VAL A 247 12.54 -15.06 -4.84
N LEU A 248 11.99 -14.02 -4.19
CA LEU A 248 12.80 -13.00 -3.52
C LEU A 248 13.62 -13.58 -2.37
N ILE A 249 13.02 -14.44 -1.53
CA ILE A 249 13.74 -15.11 -0.44
C ILE A 249 14.87 -16.00 -0.98
N VAL A 250 14.61 -16.76 -2.05
CA VAL A 250 15.61 -17.61 -2.70
C VAL A 250 16.75 -16.76 -3.28
N LEU A 251 16.44 -15.70 -4.03
CA LEU A 251 17.46 -14.82 -4.61
C LEU A 251 18.33 -14.15 -3.54
N GLY A 252 17.71 -13.64 -2.47
CA GLY A 252 18.42 -13.07 -1.34
C GLY A 252 19.32 -14.10 -0.63
N SER A 253 18.82 -15.33 -0.46
CA SER A 253 19.58 -16.42 0.14
C SER A 253 20.76 -16.87 -0.73
N LEU A 254 20.60 -16.91 -2.06
CA LEU A 254 21.68 -17.22 -3.00
C LEU A 254 22.80 -16.18 -2.93
N ILE A 255 22.47 -14.89 -2.83
CA ILE A 255 23.47 -13.84 -2.59
C ILE A 255 24.15 -14.04 -1.23
N GLY A 256 23.39 -14.43 -0.20
CA GLY A 256 23.95 -14.84 1.09
C GLY A 256 24.98 -15.96 0.96
N PHE A 257 24.70 -17.00 0.17
CA PHE A 257 25.66 -18.08 -0.09
C PHE A 257 26.90 -17.62 -0.86
N VAL A 258 26.76 -16.67 -1.79
CA VAL A 258 27.92 -16.03 -2.43
C VAL A 258 28.79 -15.32 -1.38
N LEU A 259 28.18 -14.57 -0.45
CA LEU A 259 28.91 -13.91 0.63
C LEU A 259 29.56 -14.91 1.59
N VAL A 260 28.95 -16.06 1.85
CA VAL A 260 29.57 -17.17 2.61
C VAL A 260 30.86 -17.64 1.93
N GLY A 261 30.83 -17.85 0.61
CA GLY A 261 32.01 -18.24 -0.15
C GLY A 261 33.14 -17.18 -0.15
N LEU A 262 32.78 -15.89 -0.01
CA LEU A 262 33.73 -14.78 0.01
C LEU A 262 34.29 -14.45 1.40
N LYS A 263 33.54 -14.72 2.48
CA LYS A 263 33.86 -14.20 3.82
C LYS A 263 33.86 -15.23 4.95
N GLY A 264 33.36 -16.45 4.72
CA GLY A 264 33.36 -17.50 5.73
C GLY A 264 31.97 -17.96 6.16
N ILE A 265 31.98 -19.05 6.92
CA ILE A 265 30.76 -19.77 7.33
C ILE A 265 29.94 -18.99 8.36
N GLU A 266 30.53 -18.03 9.04
CA GLU A 266 29.91 -17.15 10.03
C GLU A 266 28.77 -16.33 9.40
N VAL A 267 28.93 -15.92 8.14
CA VAL A 267 27.86 -15.27 7.36
C VAL A 267 26.64 -16.18 7.24
N LEU A 268 26.83 -17.51 7.13
CA LEU A 268 25.73 -18.46 7.04
C LEU A 268 24.94 -18.48 8.34
N PHE A 269 25.59 -18.50 9.50
CA PHE A 269 24.89 -18.52 10.79
C PHE A 269 24.11 -17.23 11.03
N ILE A 270 24.70 -16.07 10.73
CA ILE A 270 24.02 -14.77 10.86
C ILE A 270 22.84 -14.69 9.88
N GLY A 271 23.07 -15.06 8.61
CA GLY A 271 22.04 -15.07 7.57
C GLY A 271 20.90 -16.05 7.86
N ALA A 272 21.22 -17.27 8.30
CA ALA A 272 20.24 -18.28 8.66
C ALA A 272 19.38 -17.85 9.85
N ALA A 273 19.97 -17.21 10.86
CA ALA A 273 19.21 -16.62 11.97
C ALA A 273 18.25 -15.52 11.48
N GLY A 274 18.72 -14.64 10.59
CA GLY A 274 17.88 -13.59 9.99
C GLY A 274 16.72 -14.16 9.15
N VAL A 275 16.98 -15.14 8.29
CA VAL A 275 15.95 -15.83 7.49
C VAL A 275 14.97 -16.57 8.39
N PHE A 276 15.46 -17.27 9.42
CA PHE A 276 14.61 -17.94 10.40
C PHE A 276 13.65 -16.96 11.08
N LEU A 277 14.17 -15.86 11.62
CA LEU A 277 13.34 -14.83 12.24
C LEU A 277 12.35 -14.24 11.24
N GLY A 278 12.80 -13.89 10.03
CA GLY A 278 11.95 -13.28 9.01
C GLY A 278 10.85 -14.19 8.48
N VAL A 279 11.05 -15.51 8.38
CA VAL A 279 10.03 -16.46 7.92
C VAL A 279 9.08 -16.86 9.04
N PHE A 280 9.61 -17.20 10.22
CA PHE A 280 8.80 -17.65 11.35
C PHE A 280 8.18 -16.50 12.15
N TYR A 281 8.48 -15.25 11.79
CA TYR A 281 7.78 -14.07 12.30
C TYR A 281 6.26 -14.19 12.11
N GLN A 282 5.83 -14.62 10.93
CA GLN A 282 4.43 -14.78 10.52
C GLN A 282 4.00 -16.24 10.32
N VAL A 283 4.91 -17.18 9.99
CA VAL A 283 4.52 -18.56 9.67
C VAL A 283 4.22 -19.37 10.93
N LYS A 284 3.02 -19.98 11.01
CA LYS A 284 2.64 -20.95 12.05
C LYS A 284 3.38 -22.30 11.84
N PRO A 285 3.72 -23.04 12.91
CA PRO A 285 3.20 -22.92 14.27
C PRO A 285 3.96 -21.93 15.16
N LEU A 286 5.07 -21.33 14.73
CA LEU A 286 5.79 -20.35 15.56
C LEU A 286 5.07 -19.00 15.61
N GLY A 287 4.87 -18.36 14.45
CA GLY A 287 4.10 -17.12 14.29
C GLY A 287 4.44 -16.08 15.36
N LEU A 288 5.73 -15.75 15.50
CA LEU A 288 6.28 -14.98 16.62
C LEU A 288 5.52 -13.67 16.88
N LYS A 289 5.13 -12.98 15.80
CA LYS A 289 4.41 -11.70 15.89
C LYS A 289 3.04 -11.81 16.54
N TYR A 290 2.37 -12.96 16.41
CA TYR A 290 1.06 -13.22 16.99
C TYR A 290 1.13 -13.61 18.48
N ARG A 291 2.36 -13.75 19.03
CA ARG A 291 2.65 -14.24 20.38
C ARG A 291 3.49 -13.27 21.22
N ALA A 292 3.46 -11.98 20.88
CA ALA A 292 4.24 -10.91 21.51
C ALA A 292 5.76 -11.13 21.48
N LEU A 293 6.24 -11.98 20.55
CA LEU A 293 7.65 -12.16 20.25
C LEU A 293 8.06 -11.40 18.98
N GLY A 294 7.13 -10.68 18.36
CA GLY A 294 7.38 -9.89 17.14
C GLY A 294 8.41 -8.80 17.36
N ASP A 295 8.24 -7.98 18.40
CA ASP A 295 9.16 -6.90 18.75
C ASP A 295 10.59 -7.42 18.98
N PHE A 296 10.72 -8.56 19.66
CA PHE A 296 12.02 -9.22 19.86
C PHE A 296 12.62 -9.68 18.52
N ALA A 297 11.85 -10.35 17.67
CA ALA A 297 12.33 -10.82 16.37
C ALA A 297 12.78 -9.65 15.48
N VAL A 298 12.01 -8.56 15.45
CA VAL A 298 12.32 -7.35 14.68
C VAL A 298 13.54 -6.62 15.25
N PHE A 299 13.65 -6.52 16.57
CA PHE A 299 14.86 -5.99 17.23
C PHE A 299 16.11 -6.77 16.85
N MET A 300 16.05 -8.09 16.96
CA MET A 300 17.20 -8.96 16.65
C MET A 300 17.59 -8.88 15.18
N ALA A 301 16.60 -8.90 14.28
CA ALA A 301 16.81 -8.83 12.84
C ALA A 301 17.41 -7.47 12.43
N PHE A 302 16.69 -6.37 12.68
CA PHE A 302 17.09 -5.05 12.20
C PHE A 302 18.16 -4.38 13.07
N GLY A 303 18.33 -4.80 14.32
CA GLY A 303 19.42 -4.39 15.16
C GLY A 303 20.63 -5.33 14.98
N PRO A 304 20.97 -6.16 15.99
CA PRO A 304 22.24 -6.87 16.04
C PRO A 304 22.59 -7.66 14.78
N LEU A 305 21.65 -8.42 14.19
CA LEU A 305 21.97 -9.32 13.07
C LEU A 305 22.39 -8.56 11.80
N LEU A 306 21.63 -7.56 11.36
CA LEU A 306 21.98 -6.80 10.16
C LEU A 306 23.26 -5.97 10.35
N VAL A 307 23.42 -5.32 11.51
CA VAL A 307 24.58 -4.47 11.78
C VAL A 307 25.84 -5.32 11.94
N LEU A 308 25.79 -6.41 12.72
CA LEU A 308 26.91 -7.33 12.88
C LEU A 308 27.23 -8.06 11.58
N GLY A 309 26.22 -8.54 10.85
CA GLY A 309 26.40 -9.24 9.58
C GLY A 309 27.06 -8.36 8.52
N SER A 310 26.62 -7.11 8.39
CA SER A 310 27.24 -6.15 7.47
C SER A 310 28.69 -5.84 7.86
N TYR A 311 28.96 -5.62 9.16
CA TYR A 311 30.32 -5.43 9.67
C TYR A 311 31.22 -6.64 9.40
N TYR A 312 30.70 -7.84 9.65
CA TYR A 312 31.44 -9.08 9.44
C TYR A 312 31.75 -9.29 7.95
N VAL A 313 30.79 -9.05 7.04
CA VAL A 313 31.04 -9.14 5.60
C VAL A 313 32.13 -8.18 5.15
N GLN A 314 32.20 -6.98 5.73
CA GLN A 314 33.28 -6.03 5.41
C GLN A 314 34.64 -6.48 5.98
N THR A 315 34.68 -6.88 7.25
CA THR A 315 35.94 -7.02 8.00
C THR A 315 36.46 -8.45 8.17
N GLY A 316 35.59 -9.46 8.04
CA GLY A 316 35.87 -10.86 8.39
C GLY A 316 36.02 -11.10 9.91
N MET A 317 35.65 -10.13 10.75
CA MET A 317 35.85 -10.20 12.20
C MET A 317 34.52 -10.10 12.95
N VAL A 318 34.42 -10.82 14.06
CA VAL A 318 33.31 -10.67 15.02
C VAL A 318 33.73 -9.68 16.10
N SER A 319 32.85 -8.72 16.41
CA SER A 319 33.10 -7.70 17.43
C SER A 319 31.81 -7.38 18.18
N TRP A 320 31.94 -6.95 19.44
CA TRP A 320 30.82 -6.44 20.24
C TRP A 320 30.44 -5.00 19.88
N VAL A 321 31.33 -4.24 19.25
CA VAL A 321 31.06 -2.84 18.87
C VAL A 321 29.84 -2.70 17.96
N PRO A 322 29.70 -3.47 16.85
CA PRO A 322 28.50 -3.47 16.03
C PRO A 322 27.22 -3.79 16.81
N VAL A 323 27.30 -4.70 17.79
CA VAL A 323 26.14 -5.10 18.60
C VAL A 323 25.65 -3.93 19.44
N PHE A 324 26.55 -3.18 20.09
CA PHE A 324 26.17 -1.99 20.86
C PHE A 324 25.64 -0.86 19.98
N VAL A 325 26.24 -0.63 18.81
CA VAL A 325 25.76 0.35 17.82
C VAL A 325 24.35 -0.01 17.33
N ALA A 326 24.04 -1.29 17.26
CA ALA A 326 22.75 -1.78 16.79
C ALA A 326 21.59 -1.58 17.78
N ILE A 327 21.86 -1.43 19.08
CA ILE A 327 20.82 -1.28 20.11
C ILE A 327 19.90 -0.09 19.82
N PRO A 328 20.39 1.17 19.70
CA PRO A 328 19.52 2.30 19.43
C PRO A 328 18.77 2.16 18.09
N LEU A 329 19.41 1.58 17.06
CA LEU A 329 18.77 1.34 15.76
C LEU A 329 17.61 0.34 15.88
N GLY A 330 17.84 -0.79 16.57
CA GLY A 330 16.81 -1.80 16.82
C GLY A 330 15.64 -1.22 17.63
N LEU A 331 15.92 -0.42 18.66
CA LEU A 331 14.88 0.24 19.47
C LEU A 331 14.05 1.23 18.65
N LEU A 332 14.66 1.99 17.73
CA LEU A 332 13.92 2.88 16.81
C LEU A 332 12.99 2.08 15.89
N VAL A 333 13.46 0.95 15.36
CA VAL A 333 12.63 0.08 14.51
C VAL A 333 11.48 -0.54 15.33
N ILE A 334 11.73 -0.96 16.57
CA ILE A 334 10.64 -1.37 17.48
C ILE A 334 9.66 -0.23 17.70
N GLY A 335 10.12 1.02 17.90
CA GLY A 335 9.22 2.16 18.08
C GLY A 335 8.25 2.35 16.92
N ILE A 336 8.73 2.18 15.68
CA ILE A 336 7.87 2.19 14.47
C ILE A 336 6.89 1.02 14.50
N LEU A 337 7.36 -0.19 14.79
CA LEU A 337 6.51 -1.39 14.88
C LEU A 337 5.45 -1.25 15.98
N HIS A 338 5.82 -0.69 17.12
CA HIS A 338 4.96 -0.49 18.27
C HIS A 338 3.82 0.47 17.91
N GLY A 339 4.11 1.56 17.19
CA GLY A 339 3.07 2.46 16.66
C GLY A 339 2.09 1.75 15.72
N ASN A 340 2.58 0.83 14.88
CA ASN A 340 1.72 0.02 14.02
C ASN A 340 0.84 -0.95 14.83
N ASN A 341 1.44 -1.69 15.78
CA ASN A 341 0.71 -2.62 16.64
C ASN A 341 -0.32 -1.92 17.54
N MET A 342 -0.07 -0.67 17.94
CA MET A 342 -1.01 0.16 18.68
C MET A 342 -2.20 0.62 17.83
N ARG A 343 -1.95 0.95 16.56
CA ARG A 343 -3.02 1.32 15.61
C ARG A 343 -3.98 0.16 15.36
N ASP A 344 -3.44 -1.05 15.25
CA ASP A 344 -4.18 -2.27 14.86
C ASP A 344 -4.56 -3.13 16.09
N LEU A 345 -4.42 -2.57 17.30
CA LEU A 345 -4.61 -3.23 18.59
C LEU A 345 -5.95 -3.97 18.72
N THR A 346 -7.04 -3.32 18.30
CA THR A 346 -8.40 -3.86 18.50
C THR A 346 -8.63 -5.05 17.58
N GLU A 347 -8.24 -4.91 16.31
CA GLU A 347 -8.34 -5.91 15.26
C GLU A 347 -7.47 -7.15 15.57
N ASP A 348 -6.23 -6.93 16.02
CA ASP A 348 -5.32 -8.00 16.41
C ASP A 348 -5.90 -8.84 17.56
N ILE A 349 -6.45 -8.19 18.59
CA ILE A 349 -7.06 -8.87 19.73
C ILE A 349 -8.31 -9.67 19.30
N GLN A 350 -9.12 -9.12 18.39
CA GLN A 350 -10.29 -9.81 17.85
C GLN A 350 -9.91 -11.08 17.08
N CYS A 351 -8.75 -11.07 16.40
CA CYS A 351 -8.19 -12.25 15.72
C CYS A 351 -7.50 -13.24 16.69
N GLY A 352 -7.46 -12.94 17.99
CA GLY A 352 -6.80 -13.75 19.01
C GLY A 352 -5.28 -13.59 19.04
N TYR A 353 -4.74 -12.57 18.38
CA TYR A 353 -3.31 -12.27 18.38
C TYR A 353 -2.94 -11.40 19.57
N ARG A 354 -1.71 -11.62 20.06
CA ARG A 354 -1.13 -10.82 21.13
C ARG A 354 0.17 -10.21 20.64
N THR A 355 0.26 -8.90 20.71
CA THR A 355 1.49 -8.10 20.49
C THR A 355 1.96 -7.54 21.82
N VAL A 356 3.18 -6.98 21.88
CA VAL A 356 3.63 -6.26 23.09
C VAL A 356 2.69 -5.09 23.42
N ALA A 357 2.28 -4.34 22.39
CA ALA A 357 1.25 -3.29 22.49
C ALA A 357 -0.05 -3.81 23.14
N SER A 358 -0.49 -5.03 22.80
CA SER A 358 -1.66 -5.64 23.43
C SER A 358 -1.53 -5.90 24.93
N TYR A 359 -0.33 -6.17 25.42
CA TYR A 359 -0.08 -6.37 26.85
C TYR A 359 0.07 -5.06 27.61
N LEU A 360 0.69 -4.05 26.99
CA LEU A 360 0.88 -2.73 27.59
C LEU A 360 -0.41 -1.90 27.60
N GLY A 361 -1.26 -2.06 26.58
CA GLY A 361 -2.49 -1.31 26.38
C GLY A 361 -2.22 0.16 26.01
N LEU A 362 -3.29 0.95 25.85
CA LEU A 362 -3.21 2.35 25.35
C LEU A 362 -2.35 3.32 26.19
N LYS A 363 -2.00 2.96 27.43
CA LYS A 363 -1.22 3.80 28.35
C LYS A 363 0.28 3.52 28.33
N GLY A 364 0.69 2.35 27.85
CA GLY A 364 2.09 1.99 27.65
C GLY A 364 2.48 2.15 26.19
#